data_AF-A0A4Q3IFI4-F1
#
_entry.id   AF-A0A4Q3IFI4-F1
#
_cell.length_a   1.000
_cell.length_b   1.000
_cell.length_c   1.000
_cell.angle_alpha   90.00
_cell.angle_beta   90.00
_cell.angle_gamma   90.00
#
_symmetry.space_group_name_H-M   'P 1'
#
loop_
_entity.id
_entity.type
_entity.pdbx_description
1 polymer ?
#
loop_
_entity_poly.entity_id
_entity_poly.type
_entity_poly.pdbx_seq_one_letter_code
_entity_poly.pdbx_strand_id
1 'polypeptide(L)' 'MSKIDELMRQGLQLHQAGRIPEAQVLYGKVLERQPSHGAANHLMGVALLQRGDAAAAVPRLQ' A
#
# COMPACT_ATOMS: atom_id res chain seq x y z
N MET A 1 5.94 -7.58 -17.79
CA MET A 1 5.70 -6.97 -16.46
C MET A 1 4.36 -7.47 -15.95
N SER A 2 4.27 -7.90 -14.69
CA SER A 2 3.01 -8.34 -14.10
C SER A 2 2.14 -7.12 -13.77
N LYS A 3 0.81 -7.30 -13.78
CA LYS A 3 -0.11 -6.24 -13.34
C LYS A 3 0.11 -5.86 -11.87
N ILE A 4 0.62 -6.79 -11.05
CA ILE A 4 1.03 -6.52 -9.67
C ILE A 4 2.18 -5.51 -9.63
N ASP A 5 3.23 -5.71 -10.45
CA ASP A 5 4.40 -4.82 -10.50
C ASP A 5 4.00 -3.40 -10.92
N GLU A 6 3.07 -3.28 -11.88
CA GLU A 6 2.57 -2.00 -12.36
C GLU A 6 1.81 -1.25 -11.27
N LEU A 7 0.90 -1.94 -10.55
CA LEU A 7 0.14 -1.36 -9.44
C LEU A 7 1.07 -0.95 -8.29
N MET A 8 2.07 -1.77 -7.97
CA MET A 8 3.07 -1.45 -6.95
C MET A 8 3.88 -0.21 -7.31
N ARG A 9 4.35 -0.12 -8.57
CA ARG A 9 5.13 1.02 -9.04
C ARG A 9 4.31 2.32 -9.01
N GLN A 10 3.08 2.29 -9.49
CA GLN A 10 2.18 3.45 -9.46
C GLN A 10 1.82 3.85 -8.02
N GLY A 11 1.56 2.87 -7.13
CA GLY A 11 1.30 3.11 -5.71
C GLY A 11 2.47 3.82 -5.03
N LEU A 12 3.69 3.38 -5.31
CA LEU A 12 4.90 3.98 -4.77
C LEU A 12 5.09 5.44 -5.27
N GLN A 13 4.82 5.72 -6.54
CA GLN A 13 4.89 7.09 -7.08
C GLN A 13 3.89 8.03 -6.40
N LEU A 14 2.65 7.59 -6.18
CA LEU A 14 1.64 8.37 -5.48
C LEU A 14 2.02 8.60 -4.01
N HIS A 15 2.55 7.58 -3.35
CA HIS A 15 3.02 7.69 -1.97
C HIS A 15 4.13 8.74 -1.84
N GLN A 16 5.14 8.68 -2.71
CA GLN A 16 6.25 9.65 -2.74
C GLN A 16 5.77 11.08 -3.04
N ALA A 17 4.70 11.22 -3.82
CA ALA A 17 4.06 12.51 -4.09
C ALA A 17 3.15 13.01 -2.94
N GLY A 18 3.09 12.30 -1.80
CA GLY A 18 2.22 12.63 -0.67
C GLY A 18 0.74 12.31 -0.90
N ARG A 19 0.38 11.68 -2.02
CA ARG A 19 -0.98 11.27 -2.38
C ARG A 19 -1.31 9.93 -1.72
N ILE A 20 -1.22 9.91 -0.39
CA ILE A 20 -1.33 8.70 0.44
C ILE A 20 -2.65 7.95 0.22
N PRO A 21 -3.84 8.60 0.16
CA PRO A 21 -5.10 7.89 -0.06
C PRO A 21 -5.13 7.12 -1.39
N GLU A 22 -4.53 7.67 -2.44
CA GLU A 22 -4.52 7.03 -3.76
C GLU A 22 -3.51 5.89 -3.84
N ALA A 23 -2.37 6.02 -3.16
CA ALA A 23 -1.42 4.92 -2.98
C ALA A 23 -2.09 3.72 -2.27
N GLN A 24 -2.90 3.98 -1.24
CA GLN A 24 -3.66 2.94 -0.53
C GLN A 24 -4.62 2.19 -1.46
N VAL A 25 -5.29 2.87 -2.39
CA VAL A 25 -6.16 2.19 -3.37
C VAL A 25 -5.34 1.21 -4.22
N LEU A 26 -4.14 1.59 -4.64
CA LEU A 26 -3.29 0.73 -5.46
C LEU A 26 -2.70 -0.45 -4.68
N TYR A 27 -2.23 -0.25 -3.45
CA TYR A 27 -1.79 -1.36 -2.61
C TYR A 27 -2.95 -2.31 -2.27
N GLY A 28 -4.17 -1.79 -2.08
CA GLY A 28 -5.37 -2.60 -1.90
C GLY A 28 -5.63 -3.54 -3.08
N LYS A 29 -5.55 -3.04 -4.31
CA LYS A 29 -5.69 -3.85 -5.53
C LYS A 29 -4.62 -4.94 -5.68
N VAL A 30 -3.41 -4.70 -5.15
CA VAL A 30 -2.36 -5.73 -5.10
C VAL A 30 -2.74 -6.81 -4.08
N LEU A 31 -3.19 -6.41 -2.89
CA LEU A 31 -3.58 -7.32 -1.82
C LEU A 31 -4.85 -8.13 -2.14
N GLU A 32 -5.78 -7.59 -2.93
CA GLU A 32 -6.92 -8.35 -3.46
C GLU A 32 -6.49 -9.53 -4.34
N ARG A 33 -5.36 -9.37 -5.06
CA ARG A 33 -4.83 -10.40 -5.97
C ARG A 33 -3.83 -11.33 -5.29
N GLN A 34 -3.03 -10.77 -4.39
CA GLN A 34 -2.02 -11.48 -3.63
C GLN A 34 -2.05 -10.99 -2.18
N PRO A 35 -2.92 -11.57 -1.33
CA PRO A 35 -3.10 -11.16 0.07
C PRO A 35 -1.80 -11.22 0.89
N SER A 36 -0.88 -12.11 0.53
CA SER A 36 0.43 -12.29 1.17
C SER A 36 1.56 -11.46 0.56
N HIS A 37 1.25 -10.48 -0.30
CA HIS A 37 2.28 -9.64 -0.93
C HIS A 37 2.95 -8.71 0.11
N GLY A 38 4.10 -9.11 0.63
CA GLY A 38 4.79 -8.44 1.74
C GLY A 38 4.96 -6.93 1.56
N ALA A 39 5.48 -6.48 0.41
CA ALA A 39 5.69 -5.06 0.19
C ALA A 39 4.39 -4.23 0.15
N ALA A 40 3.27 -4.81 -0.31
CA ALA A 40 1.99 -4.11 -0.38
C ALA A 40 1.36 -3.99 1.01
N ASN A 41 1.48 -5.03 1.85
CA ASN A 41 1.09 -4.98 3.25
C ASN A 41 1.90 -3.91 4.00
N HIS A 42 3.23 -4.00 3.94
CA HIS A 42 4.12 -3.06 4.62
C HIS A 42 3.84 -1.60 4.23
N LEU A 43 3.81 -1.29 2.92
CA LEU A 43 3.58 0.07 2.45
C LEU A 43 2.19 0.60 2.81
N MET A 44 1.19 -0.27 2.87
CA MET A 44 -0.14 0.09 3.33
C MET A 44 -0.15 0.39 4.84
N GLY A 45 0.57 -0.38 5.65
CA GLY A 45 0.78 -0.09 7.07
C GLY A 45 1.42 1.29 7.28
N VAL A 46 2.50 1.58 6.53
CA VAL A 46 3.16 2.90 6.54
C VAL A 46 2.18 4.01 6.13
N ALA A 47 1.41 3.81 5.07
CA ALA A 47 0.42 4.78 4.61
C ALA A 47 -0.68 5.07 5.66
N LEU A 48 -1.10 4.06 6.41
CA LEU A 48 -2.07 4.22 7.50
C LEU A 48 -1.48 5.01 8.68
N LEU A 49 -0.21 4.75 9.03
CA LEU A 49 0.51 5.53 10.06
C LEU A 49 0.65 7.00 9.66
N GLN A 50 1.02 7.29 8.41
CA GLN A 50 1.18 8.66 7.91
C GLN A 50 -0.12 9.47 7.92
N ARG A 51 -1.27 8.79 7.84
CA ARG A 51 -2.59 9.43 7.94
C ARG A 51 -3.04 9.64 9.40
N GLY A 52 -2.22 9.25 10.37
CA GLY A 52 -2.56 9.27 11.80
C GLY A 52 -3.47 8.12 12.23
N ASP A 53 -3.70 7.14 11.36
CA ASP A 53 -4.64 6.04 11.56
C ASP A 53 -3.92 4.79 12.09
N ALA A 54 -3.23 4.97 13.23
CA ALA A 54 -2.31 3.98 13.77
C ALA A 54 -2.99 2.64 14.13
N ALA A 55 -4.26 2.68 14.53
CA ALA A 55 -5.03 1.47 14.84
C ALA A 55 -5.23 0.56 13.62
N ALA A 56 -5.44 1.14 12.43
CA ALA A 56 -5.60 0.38 11.19
C ALA A 56 -4.25 -0.14 10.63
N ALA A 57 -3.13 0.45 11.03
CA ALA A 57 -1.80 0.10 10.53
C ALA A 57 -1.24 -1.20 11.11
N VAL A 58 -1.47 -1.47 12.40
CA VAL A 58 -0.90 -2.61 13.15
C VAL A 58 -0.98 -3.95 12.41
N PRO A 59 -2.15 -4.40 11.90
CA PRO A 59 -2.24 -5.69 11.21
C PRO A 59 -1.53 -5.73 9.85
N ARG A 60 -1.09 -4.59 9.30
CA ARG A 60 -0.44 -4.49 7.98
C ARG A 60 1.07 -4.28 8.04
N LEU A 61 1.65 -4.16 9.24
CA LEU A 61 3.10 -3.97 9.43
C LEU A 61 3.92 -5.27 9.48
N GLN A 62 3.29 -6.43 9.30
CA GLN A 62 3.94 -7.76 9.33
C GLN A 62 4.67 -8.11 8.04
#